data_AF-A0A963SS91-F1
#
_entry.id   AF-A0A963SS91-F1
#
_cell.length_a   1.000
_cell.length_b   1.000
_cell.length_c   1.000
_cell.angle_alpha   90.00
_cell.angle_beta   90.00
_cell.angle_gamma   90.00
#
_symmetry.space_group_name_H-M   'P 1'
#
loop_
_entity.id
_entity.type
_entity.pdbx_description
1 polymer ?
#
loop_
_entity_poly.entity_id
_entity_poly.type
_entity_poly.pdbx_seq_one_letter_code
_entity_poly.pdbx_strand_id
1 'polypeptide(L)'
;MTSTDSPSTSARFPAGRRAFPHRDLVGIAQLERHEILYLLEEAEQWVSLNRQSAKHTDSLAGLTIINAFFENSTRTLLSFEI
;
A
#
# COMPACT_ATOMS: atom_id res chain seq x y z
N MET A 1 -19.31 14.10 -22.59
CA MET A 1 -19.12 12.63 -22.56
C MET A 1 -17.71 12.35 -23.05
N THR A 2 -16.75 12.26 -22.14
CA THR A 2 -15.39 11.82 -22.44
C THR A 2 -15.13 10.62 -21.54
N SER A 3 -15.27 9.44 -22.12
CA SER A 3 -14.88 8.18 -21.50
C SER A 3 -13.36 8.18 -21.42
N THR A 4 -12.80 8.36 -20.23
CA THR A 4 -11.36 8.18 -20.03
C THR A 4 -11.11 6.68 -19.92
N ASP A 5 -10.63 6.10 -21.01
CA ASP A 5 -10.13 4.73 -21.07
C ASP A 5 -8.92 4.63 -20.13
N SER A 6 -9.08 3.98 -18.98
CA SER A 6 -7.97 3.72 -18.05
C SER A 6 -7.15 2.57 -18.61
N PRO A 7 -5.84 2.76 -18.92
CA PRO A 7 -5.02 1.68 -19.41
C PRO A 7 -4.92 0.58 -18.34
N SER A 8 -4.98 -0.67 -18.78
CA SER A 8 -4.81 -1.87 -17.94
C SER A 8 -3.54 -1.77 -17.09
N THR A 9 -3.71 -1.61 -15.76
CA THR A 9 -2.65 -1.52 -14.74
C THR A 9 -1.62 -2.66 -14.82
N SER A 10 -2.01 -3.82 -15.34
CA SER A 10 -1.16 -5.01 -15.44
C SER A 10 0.10 -4.84 -16.30
N ALA A 11 0.16 -3.82 -17.17
CA ALA A 11 1.33 -3.53 -17.98
C ALA A 11 2.30 -2.51 -17.35
N ARG A 12 1.90 -1.81 -16.28
CA ARG A 12 2.64 -0.64 -15.76
C ARG A 12 3.78 -1.00 -14.80
N PHE A 13 3.65 -2.11 -14.07
CA PHE A 13 4.65 -2.57 -13.10
C PHE A 13 5.01 -4.04 -13.32
N PRO A 14 6.21 -4.48 -12.91
CA PRO A 14 6.58 -5.89 -12.97
C PRO A 14 5.61 -6.77 -12.18
N ALA A 15 5.33 -7.99 -12.63
CA ALA A 15 4.35 -8.86 -11.98
C ALA A 15 4.80 -9.39 -10.59
N GLY A 16 3.83 -9.51 -9.68
CA GLY A 16 4.02 -10.11 -8.36
C GLY A 16 5.06 -9.37 -7.51
N ARG A 17 5.91 -10.12 -6.80
CA ARG A 17 6.95 -9.56 -5.92
C ARG A 17 7.95 -8.65 -6.65
N ARG A 18 8.03 -8.69 -7.98
CA ARG A 18 8.95 -7.82 -8.73
C ARG A 18 8.49 -6.35 -8.74
N ALA A 19 7.21 -6.08 -8.48
CA ALA A 19 6.72 -4.69 -8.35
C ALA A 19 7.27 -3.98 -7.11
N PHE A 20 7.53 -4.76 -6.06
CA PHE A 20 8.15 -4.31 -4.81
C PHE A 20 8.96 -5.47 -4.21
N PRO A 21 10.24 -5.64 -4.61
CA PRO A 21 11.07 -6.78 -4.25
C PRO A 21 11.63 -6.71 -2.82
N HIS A 22 11.47 -5.57 -2.14
CA HIS A 22 11.99 -5.34 -0.79
C HIS A 22 11.19 -6.14 0.24
N ARG A 23 11.90 -6.94 1.04
CA ARG A 23 11.30 -7.64 2.19
C ARG A 23 11.09 -6.69 3.37
N ASP A 24 12.04 -5.80 3.60
CA ASP A 24 12.10 -4.89 4.73
C ASP A 24 12.20 -3.45 4.21
N LEU A 25 11.47 -2.49 4.83
CA LEU A 25 11.47 -1.07 4.45
C LEU A 25 12.10 -0.23 5.57
N VAL A 26 13.41 -0.01 5.48
CA VAL A 26 14.20 0.75 6.49
C VAL A 26 14.46 2.21 6.06
N GLY A 27 14.23 2.51 4.77
CA GLY A 27 14.39 3.85 4.21
C GLY A 27 13.89 3.89 2.77
N ILE A 28 13.79 5.10 2.20
CA ILE A 28 13.24 5.32 0.85
C ILE A 28 14.30 5.61 -0.21
N ALA A 29 15.56 5.82 0.18
CA ALA A 29 16.62 6.29 -0.72
C ALA A 29 16.99 5.26 -1.80
N GLN A 30 16.79 3.97 -1.51
CA GLN A 30 17.07 2.85 -2.39
C GLN A 30 15.86 2.43 -3.24
N LEU A 31 14.71 3.09 -3.05
CA LEU A 31 13.52 2.76 -3.84
C LEU A 31 13.68 3.29 -5.25
N GLU A 32 13.46 2.42 -6.21
CA GLU A 32 13.36 2.80 -7.61
C GLU A 32 12.05 3.55 -7.85
N ARG A 33 12.06 4.44 -8.84
CA ARG A 33 10.88 5.26 -9.20
C ARG A 33 9.62 4.41 -9.39
N HIS A 34 9.75 3.26 -10.04
CA HIS A 34 8.60 2.40 -10.34
C HIS A 34 8.03 1.74 -9.07
N GLU A 35 8.86 1.44 -8.07
CA GLU A 35 8.45 0.86 -6.79
C GLU A 35 7.64 1.88 -5.98
N ILE A 36 8.07 3.15 -5.98
CA ILE A 36 7.32 4.24 -5.34
C ILE A 36 5.96 4.43 -6.02
N LEU A 37 5.93 4.47 -7.35
CA LEU A 37 4.70 4.62 -8.11
C LEU A 37 3.75 3.43 -7.90
N TYR A 38 4.28 2.22 -7.78
CA TYR A 38 3.50 1.03 -7.46
C TYR A 38 2.83 1.16 -6.09
N LEU A 39 3.55 1.57 -5.04
CA LEU A 39 2.98 1.78 -3.71
C LEU A 39 1.88 2.85 -3.71
N LEU A 40 2.07 3.94 -4.46
CA LEU A 40 1.07 5.00 -4.56
C LEU A 40 -0.19 4.53 -5.30
N GLU A 41 -0.06 3.75 -6.37
CA GLU A 41 -1.20 3.19 -7.09
C GLU A 41 -1.96 2.14 -6.25
N GLU A 42 -1.24 1.30 -5.51
CA GLU A 42 -1.83 0.36 -4.57
C GLU A 42 -2.61 1.10 -3.47
N ALA A 43 -2.05 2.19 -2.93
CA ALA A 43 -2.70 2.99 -1.90
C ALA A 43 -4.06 3.58 -2.36
N GLU A 44 -4.24 3.94 -3.63
CA GLU A 44 -5.51 4.45 -4.15
C GLU A 44 -6.65 3.42 -4.06
N GLN A 45 -6.33 2.12 -4.17
CA GLN A 45 -7.30 1.04 -4.00
C GLN A 45 -7.79 0.97 -2.55
N TRP A 46 -6.87 1.08 -1.60
CA TRP A 46 -7.16 1.10 -0.17
C TRP A 46 -7.90 2.37 0.27
N VAL A 47 -7.55 3.53 -0.31
CA VAL A 47 -8.31 4.78 -0.13
C VAL A 47 -9.75 4.61 -0.60
N SER A 48 -9.95 3.98 -1.76
CA SER A 48 -11.27 3.72 -2.31
C SER A 48 -12.09 2.78 -1.44
N LEU A 49 -11.49 1.69 -0.93
CA LEU A 49 -12.11 0.78 0.04
C LEU A 49 -12.52 1.51 1.33
N ASN A 50 -11.62 2.32 1.88
CA ASN A 50 -11.86 3.08 3.12
C ASN A 50 -12.98 4.13 3.02
N ARG A 51 -13.35 4.53 1.80
CA ARG A 51 -14.49 5.44 1.54
C ARG A 51 -15.83 4.72 1.44
N GLN A 52 -15.85 3.40 1.29
CA GLN A 52 -17.08 2.61 1.22
C GLN A 52 -17.74 2.50 2.60
N SER A 53 -19.04 2.16 2.62
CA SER A 53 -19.76 1.90 3.86
C SER A 53 -19.32 0.60 4.53
N ALA A 54 -18.95 -0.42 3.73
CA ALA A 54 -18.37 -1.67 4.18
C ALA A 54 -16.84 -1.64 3.94
N LYS A 55 -16.06 -1.44 5.01
CA LYS A 55 -14.60 -1.20 4.95
C LYS A 55 -13.76 -2.43 5.32
N HIS A 56 -14.32 -3.62 5.18
CA HIS A 56 -13.68 -4.86 5.63
C HIS A 56 -13.05 -5.63 4.47
N THR A 57 -11.87 -6.19 4.69
CA THR A 57 -11.24 -7.17 3.80
C THR A 57 -10.57 -8.27 4.62
N ASP A 58 -10.47 -9.46 4.04
CA ASP A 58 -9.78 -10.62 4.64
C ASP A 58 -8.35 -10.79 4.09
N SER A 59 -7.81 -9.83 3.33
CA SER A 59 -6.49 -9.94 2.68
C SER A 59 -5.33 -10.27 3.63
N LEU A 60 -5.44 -9.89 4.90
CA LEU A 60 -4.44 -10.15 5.94
C LEU A 60 -4.97 -11.09 7.05
N ALA A 61 -6.09 -11.77 6.82
CA ALA A 61 -6.70 -12.64 7.83
C ALA A 61 -5.72 -13.74 8.28
N GLY A 62 -5.58 -13.91 9.59
CA GLY A 62 -4.66 -14.87 10.20
C GLY A 62 -3.22 -14.38 10.36
N LEU A 63 -2.90 -13.16 9.93
CA LEU A 63 -1.60 -12.52 10.19
C LEU A 63 -1.65 -11.65 11.45
N THR A 64 -0.53 -11.55 12.16
CA THR A 64 -0.37 -10.68 13.33
C THR A 64 0.67 -9.60 13.05
N ILE A 65 0.30 -8.35 13.28
CA ILE A 65 1.21 -7.19 13.19
C ILE A 65 1.65 -6.82 14.62
N ILE A 66 2.96 -6.68 14.82
CA ILE A 66 3.53 -6.27 16.11
C ILE A 66 4.13 -4.87 15.95
N ASN A 67 3.55 -3.89 16.65
CA ASN A 67 4.02 -2.51 16.69
C ASN A 67 5.02 -2.34 17.84
N ALA A 68 6.28 -2.01 17.53
CA ALA A 68 7.35 -1.80 18.52
C ALA A 68 7.86 -0.35 18.49
N PHE A 69 7.33 0.49 19.38
CA PHE A 69 7.72 1.89 19.53
C PHE A 69 8.47 2.10 20.85
N PHE A 70 9.72 2.56 20.76
CA PHE A 70 10.54 2.91 21.93
C PHE A 70 10.41 4.39 22.33
N GLU A 71 9.73 5.18 21.50
CA GLU A 71 9.45 6.59 21.70
C GLU A 71 7.99 6.89 21.36
N ASN A 72 7.38 7.86 22.04
CA ASN A 72 5.98 8.20 21.84
C ASN A 72 5.73 8.79 20.45
N SER A 73 4.87 8.15 19.65
CA SER A 73 4.48 8.61 18.32
C SER A 73 3.01 8.31 18.01
N THR A 74 2.11 9.13 18.54
CA THR A 74 0.64 8.89 18.48
C THR A 74 0.11 8.71 17.06
N ARG A 75 0.51 9.58 16.12
CA ARG A 75 0.00 9.53 14.74
C ARG A 75 0.48 8.28 14.00
N THR A 76 1.74 7.90 14.22
CA THR A 76 2.34 6.74 13.55
C THR A 76 1.73 5.46 14.10
N LEU A 77 1.63 5.32 15.42
CA LEU A 77 1.00 4.16 16.04
C LEU A 77 -0.44 3.98 15.53
N LEU A 78 -1.25 5.04 15.59
CA LEU A 78 -2.63 4.98 15.14
C LEU A 78 -2.73 4.60 13.66
N SER A 79 -1.85 5.11 12.80
CA SER A 79 -1.86 4.78 11.36
C SER A 79 -1.55 3.32 11.04
N PHE A 80 -0.91 2.57 11.95
CA PHE A 80 -0.63 1.14 11.79
C PHE A 80 -1.70 0.25 12.47
N GLU A 81 -2.66 0.82 13.19
CA GLU A 81 -3.72 0.10 13.90
C GLU A 81 -5.09 0.18 13.20
N ILE A 82 -5.31 1.20 12.35
CA ILE A 82 -6.59 1.47 11.66
C ILE A 82 -6.65 0.90 10.26
#